data_AF-A0ABD5UQP4-F1
#
_entry.id   AF-A0ABD5UQP4-F1
#
_cell.length_a   1.000
_cell.length_b   1.000
_cell.length_c   1.000
_cell.angle_alpha   90.00
_cell.angle_beta   90.00
_cell.angle_gamma   90.00
#
_symmetry.space_group_name_H-M   'P 1'
#
loop_
_entity.id
_entity.type
_entity.pdbx_description
1 polymer ?
#
loop_
_entity_poly.entity_id
_entity_poly.type
_entity_poly.pdbx_seq_one_letter_code
_entity_poly.pdbx_strand_id
1 'polypeptide(L)'
;MTITDADRETFQTTVEEFRPQITEDMCLPTALKNVLDEFADRHNSDSPLSLSDINDICDYRAGGASTSRNVPAKLDPEIEDYGIETKIMFNATFEDLEAIIDDNDRSLPIIELDSTYFESVDGYDPRGGVDGYQWDHVVIPFTVNDETVLFYDPFEEIFQRSTRIDSPPTQRSKTQFYEWWTAASSRWTMWLQRSDQQVLTNPQFRQEDEE
;
A
#
# COMPACT_ATOMS: atom_id res chain seq x y z
N MET A 1 -1.58 -4.92 22.91
CA MET A 1 -2.29 -3.62 23.06
C MET A 1 -3.56 -3.62 22.23
N THR A 2 -4.55 -2.76 22.53
CA THR A 2 -5.74 -2.52 21.69
C THR A 2 -5.54 -1.30 20.80
N ILE A 3 -6.18 -1.22 19.62
CA ILE A 3 -6.19 -0.02 18.76
C ILE A 3 -6.85 1.09 19.56
N THR A 4 -6.13 2.17 19.74
CA THR A 4 -6.55 3.34 20.50
C THR A 4 -7.29 4.33 19.61
N ASP A 5 -7.99 5.30 20.19
CA ASP A 5 -8.60 6.39 19.43
C ASP A 5 -7.55 7.23 18.70
N ALA A 6 -6.34 7.35 19.26
CA ALA A 6 -5.23 8.04 18.61
C ALA A 6 -4.74 7.29 17.35
N ASP A 7 -4.71 5.95 17.36
CA ASP A 7 -4.35 5.16 16.17
C ASP A 7 -5.39 5.36 15.07
N ARG A 8 -6.68 5.46 15.45
CA ARG A 8 -7.78 5.72 14.49
C ARG A 8 -7.73 7.13 13.92
N GLU A 9 -7.43 8.13 14.74
CA GLU A 9 -7.28 9.52 14.29
C GLU A 9 -6.07 9.69 13.37
N THR A 10 -4.94 9.05 13.71
CA THR A 10 -3.74 9.04 12.87
C THR A 10 -4.02 8.34 11.54
N PHE A 11 -4.65 7.16 11.58
CA PHE A 11 -5.10 6.46 10.38
C PHE A 11 -5.96 7.37 9.50
N GLN A 12 -7.01 7.96 10.07
CA GLN A 12 -7.95 8.80 9.34
C GLN A 12 -7.24 9.99 8.69
N THR A 13 -6.35 10.65 9.43
CA THR A 13 -5.58 11.79 8.91
C THR A 13 -4.65 11.37 7.76
N THR A 14 -4.01 10.20 7.85
CA THR A 14 -3.13 9.70 6.79
C THR A 14 -3.90 9.31 5.54
N VAL A 15 -5.01 8.57 5.70
CA VAL A 15 -5.76 8.05 4.55
C VAL A 15 -6.69 9.07 3.91
N GLU A 16 -6.94 10.22 4.54
CA GLU A 16 -7.73 11.32 3.93
C GLU A 16 -7.08 11.88 2.66
N GLU A 17 -5.74 11.86 2.59
CA GLU A 17 -4.98 12.26 1.40
C GLU A 17 -4.82 11.10 0.40
N PHE A 18 -5.20 9.87 0.78
CA PHE A 18 -5.10 8.72 -0.10
C PHE A 18 -6.12 8.83 -1.23
N ARG A 19 -5.70 8.38 -2.40
CA ARG A 19 -6.56 8.30 -3.57
C ARG A 19 -7.22 6.93 -3.58
N PRO A 20 -8.54 6.86 -3.81
CA PRO A 20 -9.16 5.58 -4.09
C PRO A 20 -8.74 5.06 -5.45
N GLN A 21 -8.89 3.77 -5.65
CA GLN A 21 -8.70 3.21 -6.98
C GLN A 21 -9.84 3.66 -7.90
N ILE A 22 -9.55 3.86 -9.19
CA ILE A 22 -10.53 4.39 -10.16
C ILE A 22 -11.39 3.26 -10.76
N THR A 23 -10.80 2.08 -10.91
CA THR A 23 -11.47 0.87 -11.43
C THR A 23 -11.17 -0.32 -10.52
N GLU A 24 -11.99 -1.37 -10.59
CA GLU A 24 -11.95 -2.55 -9.72
C GLU A 24 -10.59 -3.30 -9.73
N ASP A 25 -9.78 -3.10 -10.77
CA ASP A 25 -8.53 -3.82 -11.03
C ASP A 25 -7.24 -3.00 -10.78
N MET A 26 -7.36 -1.84 -10.12
CA MET A 26 -6.27 -0.89 -9.86
C MET A 26 -5.74 -0.90 -8.42
N CYS A 27 -6.01 -1.93 -7.63
CA CYS A 27 -5.62 -1.98 -6.21
C CYS A 27 -4.10 -1.77 -6.01
N LEU A 28 -3.24 -2.47 -6.78
CA LEU A 28 -1.79 -2.36 -6.66
C LEU A 28 -1.22 -0.99 -7.07
N PRO A 29 -1.50 -0.43 -8.29
CA PRO A 29 -1.01 0.88 -8.67
C PRO A 29 -1.47 1.98 -7.71
N THR A 30 -2.72 1.88 -7.23
CA THR A 30 -3.28 2.86 -6.29
C THR A 30 -2.58 2.77 -4.95
N ALA A 31 -2.42 1.56 -4.39
CA ALA A 31 -1.73 1.37 -3.13
C ALA A 31 -0.28 1.87 -3.20
N LEU A 32 0.44 1.53 -4.26
CA LEU A 32 1.82 1.97 -4.45
C LEU A 32 1.92 3.50 -4.56
N LYS A 33 1.01 4.15 -5.29
CA LYS A 33 1.00 5.61 -5.38
C LYS A 33 0.73 6.27 -4.04
N ASN A 34 -0.25 5.78 -3.28
CA ASN A 34 -0.59 6.34 -1.97
C ASN A 34 0.59 6.20 -0.99
N VAL A 35 1.22 5.02 -0.94
CA VAL A 35 2.38 4.76 -0.08
C VAL A 35 3.59 5.60 -0.47
N LEU A 36 3.83 5.78 -1.77
CA LEU A 36 4.91 6.61 -2.27
C LEU A 36 4.70 8.09 -1.91
N ASP A 37 3.48 8.59 -2.08
CA ASP A 37 3.14 9.99 -1.78
C ASP A 37 3.22 10.28 -0.29
N GLU A 38 2.63 9.40 0.53
CA GLU A 38 2.69 9.50 1.98
C GLU A 38 4.14 9.49 2.48
N PHE A 39 4.97 8.59 1.96
CA PHE A 39 6.38 8.52 2.32
C PHE A 39 7.15 9.77 1.91
N ALA A 40 6.93 10.29 0.69
CA ALA A 40 7.55 11.52 0.23
C ALA A 40 7.14 12.73 1.11
N ASP A 41 5.84 12.88 1.37
CA ASP A 41 5.28 13.98 2.18
C ASP A 41 5.82 13.93 3.61
N ARG A 42 5.85 12.74 4.24
CA ARG A 42 6.40 12.53 5.58
C ARG A 42 7.88 12.93 5.69
N HIS A 43 8.62 12.84 4.59
CA HIS A 43 10.01 13.26 4.51
C HIS A 43 10.23 14.64 3.87
N ASN A 44 9.16 15.42 3.66
CA ASN A 44 9.19 16.76 3.03
C ASN A 44 9.87 16.74 1.65
N SER A 45 9.59 15.71 0.86
CA SER A 45 10.03 15.57 -0.52
C SER A 45 8.83 15.61 -1.46
N ASP A 46 9.05 16.05 -2.69
CA ASP A 46 8.06 15.88 -3.73
C ASP A 46 7.91 14.39 -4.07
N SER A 47 6.67 13.97 -4.35
CA SER A 47 6.41 12.64 -4.88
C SER A 47 7.10 12.48 -6.24
N PRO A 48 7.92 11.43 -6.41
CA PRO A 48 8.79 11.33 -7.58
C PRO A 48 8.04 10.93 -8.85
N LEU A 49 6.84 10.33 -8.74
CA LEU A 49 6.17 9.66 -9.86
C LEU A 49 4.68 10.00 -9.95
N SER A 50 4.18 10.11 -11.19
CA SER A 50 2.75 10.25 -11.45
C SER A 50 2.04 8.89 -11.38
N LEU A 51 0.71 8.88 -11.25
CA LEU A 51 -0.06 7.63 -11.32
C LEU A 51 0.11 6.92 -12.68
N SER A 52 0.38 7.67 -13.76
CA SER A 52 0.65 7.06 -15.07
C SER A 52 1.94 6.25 -15.05
N ASP A 53 3.00 6.79 -14.45
CA ASP A 53 4.29 6.11 -14.32
C ASP A 53 4.14 4.85 -13.46
N ILE A 54 3.39 4.95 -12.36
CA ILE A 54 3.07 3.80 -11.49
C ILE A 54 2.28 2.71 -12.24
N ASN A 55 1.32 3.08 -13.10
CA ASN A 55 0.60 2.11 -13.92
C ASN A 55 1.56 1.32 -14.84
N ASP A 56 2.52 2.01 -15.47
CA ASP A 56 3.51 1.37 -16.35
C ASP A 56 4.48 0.46 -15.57
N ILE A 57 4.89 0.88 -14.37
CA ILE A 57 5.70 0.08 -13.44
C ILE A 57 4.98 -1.21 -13.03
N CYS A 58 3.70 -1.10 -12.71
CA CYS A 58 2.85 -2.23 -12.31
C CYS A 58 2.37 -3.11 -13.48
N ASP A 59 2.76 -2.81 -14.74
CA ASP A 59 2.22 -3.46 -15.95
C ASP A 59 0.68 -3.39 -16.02
N TYR A 60 0.07 -2.38 -15.41
CA TYR A 60 -1.37 -2.27 -15.33
C TYR A 60 -2.00 -2.10 -16.72
N ARG A 61 -3.03 -2.90 -16.99
CA ARG A 61 -3.91 -2.73 -18.15
C ARG A 61 -5.35 -2.84 -17.71
N ALA A 62 -6.17 -1.88 -18.12
CA ALA A 62 -7.60 -1.91 -17.83
C ALA A 62 -8.24 -3.23 -18.32
N GLY A 63 -8.88 -3.93 -17.38
CA GLY A 63 -9.49 -5.26 -17.58
C GLY A 63 -8.50 -6.43 -17.50
N GLY A 64 -7.24 -6.19 -17.17
CA GLY A 64 -6.17 -7.21 -17.11
C GLY A 64 -5.40 -7.26 -15.79
N ALA A 65 -5.76 -6.41 -14.81
CA ALA A 65 -5.05 -6.23 -13.54
C ALA A 65 -3.57 -5.83 -13.69
N SER A 66 -2.86 -5.83 -12.56
CA SER A 66 -1.43 -5.48 -12.46
C SER A 66 -0.58 -6.70 -12.11
N THR A 67 0.73 -6.59 -12.25
CA THR A 67 1.67 -7.62 -11.80
C THR A 67 2.63 -7.06 -10.76
N SER A 68 2.79 -7.74 -9.62
CA SER A 68 3.71 -7.34 -8.55
C SER A 68 5.16 -7.81 -8.81
N ARG A 69 5.34 -8.88 -9.59
CA ARG A 69 6.61 -9.60 -9.75
C ARG A 69 7.78 -8.72 -10.19
N ASN A 70 7.53 -7.74 -11.05
CA ASN A 70 8.57 -6.90 -11.63
C ASN A 70 8.56 -5.48 -11.08
N VAL A 71 7.70 -5.17 -10.10
CA VAL A 71 7.56 -3.81 -9.56
C VAL A 71 8.90 -3.30 -9.01
N PRO A 72 9.62 -4.01 -8.10
CA PRO A 72 10.90 -3.50 -7.60
C PRO A 72 11.92 -3.21 -8.70
N ALA A 73 12.09 -4.14 -9.64
CA ALA A 73 13.06 -4.01 -10.73
C ALA A 73 12.77 -2.85 -11.69
N LYS A 74 11.51 -2.40 -11.77
CA LYS A 74 11.09 -1.25 -12.58
C LYS A 74 11.00 0.04 -11.79
N LEU A 75 10.65 -0.04 -10.50
CA LEU A 75 10.48 1.10 -9.62
C LEU A 75 11.83 1.65 -9.17
N ASP A 76 12.76 0.79 -8.73
CA ASP A 76 14.05 1.20 -8.15
C ASP A 76 14.83 2.18 -9.03
N PRO A 77 14.98 1.97 -10.36
CA PRO A 77 15.69 2.93 -11.22
C PRO A 77 15.03 4.32 -11.29
N GLU A 78 13.73 4.41 -11.03
CA GLU A 78 12.96 5.65 -11.08
C GLU A 78 13.00 6.41 -9.75
N ILE A 79 13.34 5.72 -8.65
CA ILE A 79 13.36 6.28 -7.29
C ILE A 79 14.74 6.33 -6.63
N GLU A 80 15.77 5.72 -7.22
CA GLU A 80 17.12 5.66 -6.63
C GLU A 80 17.74 7.04 -6.40
N ASP A 81 17.50 7.99 -7.31
CA ASP A 81 17.99 9.37 -7.21
C ASP A 81 17.38 10.13 -6.01
N TYR A 82 16.23 9.66 -5.52
CA TYR A 82 15.58 10.19 -4.32
C TYR A 82 16.12 9.55 -3.04
N GLY A 83 17.06 8.61 -3.14
CA GLY A 83 17.62 7.89 -2.00
C GLY A 83 16.64 6.92 -1.37
N ILE A 84 15.75 6.37 -2.18
CA ILE A 84 14.73 5.42 -1.77
C ILE A 84 14.99 4.11 -2.52
N GLU A 85 14.74 2.99 -1.86
CA GLU A 85 14.77 1.66 -2.47
C GLU A 85 13.52 0.87 -2.10
N THR A 86 13.13 -0.04 -2.98
CA THR A 86 12.04 -0.99 -2.74
C THR A 86 12.57 -2.22 -2.03
N LYS A 87 11.85 -2.69 -1.02
CA LYS A 87 12.07 -3.98 -0.38
C LYS A 87 10.88 -4.88 -0.58
N ILE A 88 11.16 -6.17 -0.73
CA ILE A 88 10.15 -7.21 -0.80
C ILE A 88 10.51 -8.35 0.14
N MET A 89 9.54 -8.79 0.92
CA MET A 89 9.62 -9.96 1.77
C MET A 89 8.49 -10.91 1.40
N PHE A 90 8.79 -12.21 1.34
CA PHE A 90 7.79 -13.25 1.15
C PHE A 90 7.51 -13.92 2.48
N ASN A 91 6.25 -14.27 2.72
CA ASN A 91 5.82 -14.94 3.95
C ASN A 91 6.10 -14.15 5.23
N ALA A 92 6.02 -12.82 5.17
CA ALA A 92 6.16 -11.97 6.34
C ALA A 92 5.16 -12.38 7.45
N THR A 93 5.58 -12.16 8.68
CA THR A 93 4.81 -12.39 9.90
C THR A 93 4.17 -11.08 10.39
N PHE A 94 3.29 -11.16 11.38
CA PHE A 94 2.78 -9.95 12.03
C PHE A 94 3.89 -9.13 12.71
N GLU A 95 4.89 -9.81 13.29
CA GLU A 95 6.06 -9.15 13.89
C GLU A 95 6.87 -8.39 12.83
N ASP A 96 6.98 -8.94 11.61
CA ASP A 96 7.61 -8.25 10.49
C ASP A 96 6.81 -7.03 10.04
N LEU A 97 5.48 -7.13 9.97
CA LEU A 97 4.61 -5.98 9.62
C LEU A 97 4.71 -4.87 10.66
N GLU A 98 4.63 -5.22 11.96
CA GLU A 98 4.81 -4.26 13.06
C GLU A 98 6.17 -3.56 12.95
N ALA A 99 7.25 -4.33 12.73
CA ALA A 99 8.59 -3.76 12.55
C ALA A 99 8.76 -2.89 11.29
N ILE A 100 7.95 -3.08 10.25
CA ILE A 100 7.93 -2.19 9.07
C ILE A 100 7.15 -0.91 9.40
N ILE A 101 5.98 -1.04 10.00
CA ILE A 101 5.07 0.07 10.34
C ILE A 101 5.71 1.03 11.34
N ASP A 102 6.42 0.50 12.35
CA ASP A 102 6.99 1.30 13.44
C ASP A 102 8.29 2.03 13.07
N ASP A 103 8.85 1.78 11.88
CA ASP A 103 10.09 2.40 11.40
C ASP A 103 9.78 3.62 10.52
N ASN A 104 10.09 4.81 11.03
CA ASN A 104 9.81 6.07 10.33
C ASN A 104 10.61 6.24 9.03
N ASP A 105 11.70 5.49 8.81
CA ASP A 105 12.45 5.50 7.56
C ASP A 105 11.93 4.46 6.54
N ARG A 106 10.79 3.82 6.85
CA ARG A 106 10.06 2.92 5.97
C ARG A 106 8.68 3.49 5.63
N SER A 107 8.20 3.17 4.44
CA SER A 107 6.81 3.41 4.08
C SER A 107 5.90 2.42 4.79
N LEU A 108 4.59 2.70 4.78
CA LEU A 108 3.60 1.68 5.12
C LEU A 108 3.77 0.45 4.20
N PRO A 109 3.58 -0.77 4.73
CA PRO A 109 3.66 -1.97 3.92
C PRO A 109 2.49 -2.06 2.94
N ILE A 110 2.73 -2.71 1.81
CA ILE A 110 1.74 -3.11 0.82
C ILE A 110 1.74 -4.63 0.81
N ILE A 111 0.57 -5.25 0.94
CA ILE A 111 0.46 -6.72 0.97
C ILE A 111 -0.62 -7.23 0.01
N GLU A 112 -0.49 -8.51 -0.31
CA GLU A 112 -1.46 -9.28 -1.08
C GLU A 112 -2.41 -10.07 -0.16
N LEU A 113 -3.70 -10.02 -0.45
CA LEU A 113 -4.74 -10.84 0.17
C LEU A 113 -5.35 -11.77 -0.87
N ASP A 114 -5.69 -12.99 -0.45
CA ASP A 114 -6.47 -13.91 -1.27
C ASP A 114 -7.85 -13.34 -1.65
N SER A 115 -8.34 -13.71 -2.82
CA SER A 115 -9.61 -13.20 -3.34
C SER A 115 -10.82 -13.56 -2.48
N THR A 116 -10.75 -14.57 -1.61
CA THR A 116 -11.82 -14.87 -0.64
C THR A 116 -12.09 -13.73 0.34
N TYR A 117 -11.20 -12.74 0.47
CA TYR A 117 -11.47 -11.46 1.14
C TYR A 117 -12.81 -10.87 0.67
N PHE A 118 -13.04 -10.89 -0.64
CA PHE A 118 -14.21 -10.32 -1.27
C PHE A 118 -15.53 -11.02 -0.94
N GLU A 119 -15.50 -12.29 -0.52
CA GLU A 119 -16.69 -12.99 -0.02
C GLU A 119 -17.20 -12.38 1.29
N SER A 120 -16.35 -11.64 2.01
CA SER A 120 -16.71 -10.93 3.24
C SER A 120 -17.16 -9.48 3.01
N VAL A 121 -17.08 -8.98 1.77
CA VAL A 121 -17.45 -7.62 1.40
C VAL A 121 -18.90 -7.62 0.89
N ASP A 122 -19.81 -7.12 1.72
CA ASP A 122 -21.24 -7.07 1.38
C ASP A 122 -21.50 -6.28 0.09
N GLY A 123 -22.21 -6.90 -0.85
CA GLY A 123 -22.64 -6.26 -2.11
C GLY A 123 -21.62 -6.30 -3.23
N TYR A 124 -20.47 -6.97 -3.03
CA TYR A 124 -19.50 -7.20 -4.09
C TYR A 124 -19.68 -8.56 -4.76
N ASP A 125 -19.73 -8.54 -6.09
CA ASP A 125 -19.64 -9.72 -6.94
C ASP A 125 -18.27 -9.65 -7.63
N PRO A 126 -17.26 -10.44 -7.19
CA PRO A 126 -15.96 -10.48 -7.83
C PRO A 126 -16.15 -10.89 -9.28
N ARG A 127 -16.19 -9.91 -10.18
CA ARG A 127 -16.19 -10.17 -11.61
C ARG A 127 -14.89 -10.92 -11.89
N GLY A 128 -15.03 -12.19 -12.25
CA GLY A 128 -13.89 -13.00 -12.64
C GLY A 128 -13.09 -12.23 -13.68
N GLY A 129 -11.77 -12.17 -13.50
CA GLY A 129 -10.85 -11.67 -14.48
C GLY A 129 -10.96 -12.46 -15.79
N VAL A 130 -10.07 -12.16 -16.73
CA VAL A 130 -9.95 -12.95 -17.95
C VAL A 130 -9.82 -14.44 -17.56
N ASP A 131 -10.72 -15.29 -18.04
CA ASP A 131 -10.85 -16.73 -17.73
C ASP A 131 -11.52 -17.13 -16.40
N GLY A 132 -12.16 -16.20 -15.68
CA GLY A 132 -12.90 -16.52 -14.45
C GLY A 132 -12.00 -16.64 -13.20
N TYR A 133 -10.72 -16.28 -13.32
CA TYR A 133 -9.81 -16.15 -12.19
C TYR A 133 -10.18 -14.92 -11.36
N GLN A 134 -10.39 -15.10 -10.06
CA GLN A 134 -10.44 -13.97 -9.14
C GLN A 134 -9.00 -13.52 -8.88
N TRP A 135 -8.75 -12.22 -9.02
CA TRP A 135 -7.42 -11.65 -8.76
C TRP A 135 -7.22 -11.46 -7.26
N ASP A 136 -5.99 -11.73 -6.81
CA ASP A 136 -5.58 -11.38 -5.46
C ASP A 136 -5.73 -9.86 -5.27
N HIS A 137 -6.09 -9.47 -4.05
CA HIS A 137 -6.34 -8.08 -3.68
C HIS A 137 -5.12 -7.47 -3.00
N VAL A 138 -4.98 -6.14 -3.07
CA VAL A 138 -3.87 -5.42 -2.46
C VAL A 138 -4.38 -4.37 -1.49
N VAL A 139 -3.83 -4.40 -0.28
CA VAL A 139 -4.18 -3.48 0.82
C VAL A 139 -2.92 -2.91 1.48
N ILE A 140 -3.10 -1.86 2.28
CA ILE A 140 -2.02 -1.18 3.02
C ILE A 140 -2.27 -1.37 4.53
N PRO A 141 -1.59 -2.31 5.22
CA PRO A 141 -1.66 -2.40 6.68
C PRO A 141 -1.12 -1.12 7.33
N PHE A 142 -1.87 -0.57 8.27
CA PHE A 142 -1.52 0.66 8.97
C PHE A 142 -1.08 0.41 10.41
N THR A 143 -1.72 -0.54 11.10
CA THR A 143 -1.37 -0.91 12.48
C THR A 143 -1.83 -2.34 12.74
N VAL A 144 -0.98 -3.09 13.43
CA VAL A 144 -1.30 -4.43 13.94
C VAL A 144 -1.21 -4.37 15.46
N ASN A 145 -2.18 -4.98 16.14
CA ASN A 145 -2.16 -5.12 17.59
C ASN A 145 -2.33 -6.60 17.98
N ASP A 146 -2.72 -6.92 19.22
CA ASP A 146 -2.84 -8.32 19.65
C ASP A 146 -4.06 -9.05 19.04
N GLU A 147 -5.10 -8.33 18.64
CA GLU A 147 -6.42 -8.89 18.27
C GLU A 147 -6.86 -8.56 16.84
N THR A 148 -6.42 -7.42 16.30
CA THR A 148 -6.95 -6.83 15.07
C THR A 148 -5.87 -6.18 14.23
N VAL A 149 -6.15 -6.09 12.93
CA VAL A 149 -5.37 -5.33 11.96
C VAL A 149 -6.23 -4.17 11.46
N LEU A 150 -5.64 -2.98 11.46
CA LEU A 150 -6.16 -1.79 10.81
C LEU A 150 -5.44 -1.61 9.49
N PHE A 151 -6.18 -1.48 8.40
CA PHE A 151 -5.59 -1.34 7.07
C PHE A 151 -6.44 -0.42 6.19
N TYR A 152 -5.79 0.19 5.20
CA TYR A 152 -6.47 0.89 4.13
C TYR A 152 -6.71 -0.06 2.97
N ASP A 153 -7.94 -0.04 2.45
CA ASP A 153 -8.32 -0.75 1.26
C ASP A 153 -8.63 0.26 0.12
N PRO A 154 -7.79 0.31 -0.94
CA PRO A 154 -8.04 1.18 -2.09
C PRO A 154 -9.38 0.93 -2.80
N PHE A 155 -9.95 -0.27 -2.66
CA PHE A 155 -11.19 -0.71 -3.29
C PHE A 155 -12.44 -0.27 -2.53
N GLU A 156 -12.43 -0.34 -1.19
CA GLU A 156 -13.62 -0.03 -0.39
C GLU A 156 -14.15 1.39 -0.66
N GLU A 157 -13.29 2.35 -0.98
CA GLU A 157 -13.72 3.70 -1.32
C GLU A 157 -14.58 3.80 -2.60
N ILE A 158 -14.39 2.94 -3.61
CA ILE A 158 -15.30 2.88 -4.78
C ILE A 158 -16.72 2.60 -4.30
N PHE A 159 -16.87 1.66 -3.38
CA PHE A 159 -18.16 1.30 -2.78
C PHE A 159 -18.70 2.42 -1.87
N GLN A 160 -17.84 3.07 -1.09
CA GLN A 160 -18.25 4.11 -0.15
C GLN A 160 -18.71 5.41 -0.85
N ARG A 161 -18.01 5.85 -1.90
CA ARG A 161 -18.43 7.03 -2.69
C ARG A 161 -19.76 6.80 -3.39
N SER A 162 -20.07 5.56 -3.76
CA SER A 162 -21.37 5.20 -4.33
C SER A 162 -22.52 5.25 -3.31
N THR A 163 -22.21 5.09 -2.01
CA THR A 163 -23.21 4.98 -0.92
C THR A 163 -23.32 6.21 -0.01
N ARG A 164 -22.37 7.16 -0.04
CA ARG A 164 -22.32 8.38 0.80
C ARG A 164 -22.37 8.10 2.31
N ILE A 165 -21.78 6.98 2.73
CA ILE A 165 -21.69 6.60 4.14
C ILE A 165 -20.25 6.91 4.58
N ASP A 166 -20.10 7.67 5.67
CA ASP A 166 -18.83 7.78 6.40
C ASP A 166 -18.52 6.39 6.94
N SER A 167 -17.63 5.67 6.26
CA SER A 167 -17.28 4.32 6.68
C SER A 167 -16.17 4.38 7.71
N PRO A 168 -16.29 3.60 8.80
CA PRO A 168 -15.21 3.47 9.76
C PRO A 168 -13.98 2.83 9.10
N PRO A 169 -12.78 3.10 9.64
CA PRO A 169 -11.53 2.47 9.20
C PRO A 169 -11.66 0.94 9.04
N THR A 170 -11.12 0.39 7.96
CA THR A 170 -11.23 -1.04 7.67
C THR A 170 -10.43 -1.84 8.70
N GLN A 171 -11.15 -2.43 9.66
CA GLN A 171 -10.59 -3.20 10.76
C GLN A 171 -11.11 -4.64 10.72
N ARG A 172 -10.21 -5.61 10.90
CA ARG A 172 -10.55 -7.04 10.97
C ARG A 172 -9.77 -7.74 12.07
N SER A 173 -10.27 -8.89 12.53
CA SER A 173 -9.51 -9.72 13.49
C SER A 173 -8.22 -10.22 12.85
N LYS A 174 -7.15 -10.39 13.66
CA LYS A 174 -5.88 -10.97 13.17
C LYS A 174 -6.09 -12.33 12.54
N THR A 175 -6.95 -13.16 13.13
CA THR A 175 -7.24 -14.51 12.61
C THR A 175 -7.78 -14.43 11.19
N GLN A 176 -8.82 -13.63 10.97
CA GLN A 176 -9.44 -13.49 9.65
C GLN A 176 -8.48 -12.84 8.64
N PHE A 177 -7.76 -11.80 9.05
CA PHE A 177 -6.76 -11.15 8.20
C PHE A 177 -5.64 -12.13 7.81
N TYR A 178 -5.19 -12.95 8.75
CA TYR A 178 -4.17 -13.97 8.53
C TYR A 178 -4.64 -15.06 7.57
N GLU A 179 -5.91 -15.48 7.63
CA GLU A 179 -6.49 -16.44 6.69
C GLU A 179 -6.38 -15.94 5.25
N TRP A 180 -6.81 -14.71 4.98
CA TRP A 180 -6.69 -14.12 3.64
C TRP A 180 -5.24 -13.89 3.22
N TRP A 181 -4.42 -13.35 4.13
CA TRP A 181 -3.03 -13.03 3.82
C TRP A 181 -2.20 -14.27 3.55
N THR A 182 -2.45 -15.37 4.26
CA THR A 182 -1.70 -16.63 4.05
C THR A 182 -2.21 -17.49 2.91
N ALA A 183 -3.45 -17.30 2.48
CA ALA A 183 -4.01 -17.96 1.31
C ALA A 183 -3.58 -17.30 -0.01
N ALA A 184 -3.10 -16.05 0.04
CA ALA A 184 -2.65 -15.30 -1.13
C ALA A 184 -1.61 -16.08 -1.95
N SER A 185 -1.68 -15.95 -3.28
CA SER A 185 -0.91 -16.82 -4.19
C SER A 185 0.61 -16.67 -4.02
N SER A 186 1.07 -15.45 -3.80
CA SER A 186 2.49 -15.12 -3.74
C SER A 186 2.90 -14.63 -2.35
N ARG A 187 1.95 -14.15 -1.52
CA ARG A 187 2.15 -13.72 -0.11
C ARG A 187 3.37 -12.82 0.04
N TRP A 188 3.45 -11.83 -0.84
CA TRP A 188 4.49 -10.81 -0.78
C TRP A 188 4.06 -9.67 0.13
N THR A 189 5.06 -8.99 0.67
CA THR A 189 4.97 -7.75 1.41
C THR A 189 6.03 -6.83 0.87
N MET A 190 5.63 -5.64 0.43
CA MET A 190 6.51 -4.66 -0.20
C MET A 190 6.45 -3.35 0.58
N TRP A 191 7.58 -2.67 0.72
CA TRP A 191 7.66 -1.32 1.29
C TRP A 191 8.81 -0.56 0.64
N LEU A 192 8.77 0.75 0.77
CA LEU A 192 9.86 1.65 0.40
C LEU A 192 10.66 1.97 1.65
N GLN A 193 11.96 2.18 1.51
CA GLN A 193 12.79 2.66 2.62
C GLN A 193 13.93 3.53 2.11
N ARG A 194 14.49 4.35 2.99
CA ARG A 194 15.69 5.13 2.66
C ARG A 194 16.87 4.20 2.37
N SER A 195 17.60 4.48 1.30
CA SER A 195 18.79 3.71 0.93
C SER A 195 19.96 4.04 1.86
N ASP A 196 20.63 3.00 2.37
CA ASP A 196 21.86 3.13 3.19
C ASP A 196 22.99 3.90 2.47
N GLN A 197 22.95 3.90 1.13
CA GLN A 197 23.99 4.48 0.28
C GLN A 197 24.06 6.01 0.37
N GLN A 198 22.98 6.69 0.78
CA GLN A 198 23.00 8.15 1.00
C GLN A 198 23.63 8.59 2.34
N VAL A 199 23.81 7.67 3.31
CA VAL A 199 24.46 8.00 4.60
C VAL A 199 25.92 8.45 4.41
N LEU A 200 26.55 8.10 3.28
CA LEU A 200 27.93 8.49 2.93
C LEU A 200 28.04 9.70 1.98
N THR A 201 26.93 10.19 1.43
CA THR A 201 26.91 11.30 0.47
C THR A 201 25.81 12.30 0.83
N ASN A 202 26.08 13.16 1.81
CA ASN A 202 25.46 14.48 1.81
C ASN A 202 26.50 15.51 2.25
N PRO A 203 26.74 16.52 1.41
CA PRO A 203 25.96 17.73 1.62
C PRO A 203 25.55 18.38 0.30
N GLN A 204 24.26 18.37 -0.04
CA GLN A 204 23.63 19.39 -0.88
C GLN A 204 22.11 19.32 -0.78
N PHE A 205 21.58 19.79 0.36
CA PHE A 205 20.34 20.56 0.29
C PHE A 205 20.69 21.80 -0.53
N ARG A 206 20.05 21.96 -1.70
CA ARG A 206 20.10 23.21 -2.46
C ARG A 206 19.61 24.34 -1.54
N GLN A 207 20.55 25.09 -0.98
CA GLN A 207 20.29 26.48 -0.64
C GLN A 207 20.11 27.19 -1.99
N GLU A 208 18.92 27.74 -2.19
CA GLU A 208 18.70 28.73 -3.24
C GLU A 208 19.68 29.89 -2.97
N ASP A 209 20.59 30.12 -3.91
CA ASP A 209 21.39 31.33 -3.94
C ASP A 209 20.43 32.49 -4.26
N GLU A 210 20.25 33.37 -3.28
CA GLU A 210 19.66 34.69 -3.48
C GLU A 210 20.55 35.51 -4.43
N GLU A 211 19.99 35.94 -5.57
CA GLU A 211 20.38 37.18 -6.28
C GLU A 211 19.12 38.00 -6.63
#